data_AF-L9XSH2-F1
#
_entry.id   AF-L9XSH2-F1
#
_cell.length_a   1.000
_cell.length_b   1.000
_cell.length_c   1.000
_cell.angle_alpha   90.00
_cell.angle_beta   90.00
_cell.angle_gamma   90.00
#
_symmetry.space_group_name_H-M   'P 1'
#
loop_
_entity.id
_entity.type
_entity.pdbx_description
1 polymer ?
#
loop_
_entity_poly.entity_id
_entity_poly.type
_entity_poly.pdbx_seq_one_letter_code
_entity_poly.pdbx_strand_id
1 'polypeptide(L)' 'MKARCPNCNEGLGEQVRKYVSDGSPVADFVCPDCDHEWALPL' A
#
# COMPACT_ATOMS: atom_id res chain seq x y z
N MET A 1 -7.93 -4.83 1.83
CA MET A 1 -7.75 -4.42 0.41
C MET A 1 -6.36 -4.88 0.00
N LYS A 2 -6.14 -5.29 -1.26
CA LYS A 2 -4.81 -5.72 -1.75
C LYS A 2 -4.44 -4.89 -2.97
N ALA A 3 -3.22 -4.36 -3.02
CA ALA A 3 -2.72 -3.54 -4.12
C ALA A 3 -1.50 -4.21 -4.75
N ARG A 4 -1.27 -4.04 -6.06
CA ARG A 4 -0.08 -4.61 -6.72
C ARG A 4 1.16 -3.84 -6.27
N CYS A 5 2.23 -4.56 -5.92
CA CYS A 5 3.48 -3.92 -5.53
C CYS A 5 4.16 -3.27 -6.75
N PRO A 6 4.46 -1.96 -6.72
CA PRO A 6 5.13 -1.28 -7.83
C PRO A 6 6.60 -1.68 -7.99
N ASN A 7 7.22 -2.27 -6.96
CA ASN A 7 8.63 -2.65 -6.97
C ASN A 7 8.86 -4.03 -7.61
N CYS A 8 8.24 -5.08 -7.07
CA CYS A 8 8.44 -6.44 -7.58
C CYS A 8 7.46 -6.84 -8.68
N ASN A 9 6.36 -6.10 -8.87
CA ASN A 9 5.30 -6.31 -9.87
C ASN A 9 4.62 -7.69 -9.89
N GLU A 10 5.05 -8.62 -9.02
CA GLU A 10 4.49 -9.96 -8.84
C GLU A 10 3.74 -10.08 -7.51
N GLY A 11 4.15 -9.35 -6.47
CA GLY A 11 3.54 -9.39 -5.14
C GLY A 11 2.29 -8.52 -5.00
N LEU A 12 1.37 -8.94 -4.13
CA LEU A 12 0.26 -8.12 -3.64
C LEU A 12 0.63 -7.54 -2.28
N GLY A 13 0.65 -6.21 -2.17
CA GLY A 13 0.77 -5.51 -0.90
C GLY A 13 -0.44 -5.68 -0.03
N GLU A 14 -0.18 -5.91 1.26
CA GLU A 14 -1.19 -5.95 2.30
C GLU A 14 -1.33 -4.55 2.90
N GLN A 15 -2.59 -4.14 3.10
CA GLN A 15 -2.88 -2.86 3.74
C GLN A 15 -2.53 -2.95 5.23
N VAL A 16 -1.60 -2.11 5.69
CA VAL A 16 -1.16 -2.07 7.09
C VAL A 16 -1.77 -0.92 7.87
N ARG A 17 -2.11 0.19 7.19
CA ARG A 17 -2.67 1.38 7.82
C ARG A 17 -3.67 2.08 6.92
N LYS A 18 -4.64 2.75 7.54
CA LYS A 18 -5.54 3.71 6.89
C LYS A 18 -5.54 5.00 7.69
N TYR A 19 -5.41 6.14 7.02
CA TYR A 19 -5.42 7.45 7.65
C TYR A 19 -6.00 8.50 6.69
N VAL A 20 -6.18 9.72 7.18
CA VAL A 20 -6.59 10.86 6.35
C VAL A 20 -5.38 11.77 6.22
N SER A 21 -5.01 12.09 4.99
CA SER A 21 -3.94 13.03 4.66
C SER A 21 -4.52 14.13 3.77
N ASP A 22 -4.37 15.38 4.19
CA ASP A 22 -4.89 16.54 3.44
C ASP A 22 -6.39 16.42 3.10
N GLY A 23 -7.19 15.91 4.05
CA GLY A 23 -8.63 15.69 3.86
C GLY A 23 -9.01 14.48 2.98
N SER A 24 -8.03 13.78 2.39
CA SER A 24 -8.25 12.59 1.55
C SER A 24 -7.92 11.30 2.31
N PRO A 25 -8.74 10.24 2.19
CA PRO A 25 -8.40 8.94 2.78
C PRO A 25 -7.24 8.30 2.03
N VAL A 26 -6.22 7.85 2.76
CA VAL A 26 -5.03 7.19 2.25
C VAL A 26 -4.85 5.85 2.97
N ALA A 27 -4.31 4.86 2.27
CA ALA A 27 -3.95 3.57 2.82
C ALA A 27 -2.48 3.25 2.54
N ASP A 28 -1.77 2.82 3.58
CA ASP A 28 -0.41 2.29 3.47
C ASP A 28 -0.46 0.80 3.19
N PHE A 29 0.44 0.36 2.31
CA PHE A 29 0.61 -1.01 1.88
C PHE A 29 2.06 -1.43 2.06
N VAL A 30 2.26 -2.70 2.43
CA VAL A 30 3.59 -3.33 2.50
C VAL A 30 3.56 -4.62 1.68
N CYS A 31 4.54 -4.82 0.81
CA CYS A 31 4.68 -6.06 0.07
C CYS A 31 5.43 -7.10 0.92
N PRO A 32 4.82 -8.26 1.23
CA PRO A 32 5.48 -9.29 2.04
C PRO A 32 6.67 -9.95 1.33
N ASP A 33 6.74 -9.88 0.00
CA ASP A 33 7.81 -10.52 -0.79
C ASP A 33 9.09 -9.68 -0.89
N CYS A 34 8.96 -8.35 -0.95
CA CYS A 34 10.10 -7.45 -1.18
C CYS A 34 10.24 -6.33 -0.15
N ASP A 35 9.42 -6.37 0.92
CA ASP A 35 9.40 -5.39 2.02
C ASP A 35 9.17 -3.94 1.57
N HIS A 36 8.66 -3.75 0.34
CA HIS A 36 8.44 -2.42 -0.21
C HIS A 36 7.17 -1.80 0.39
N GLU A 37 7.28 -0.58 0.88
CA GLU A 37 6.19 0.19 1.46
C GLU A 37 5.72 1.28 0.50
N TRP A 38 4.40 1.45 0.33
CA TRP A 38 3.83 2.54 -0.47
C TRP A 38 2.43 2.93 0.02
N ALA A 39 2.01 4.14 -0.33
CA ALA A 39 0.69 4.67 0.01
C ALA A 39 -0.17 4.88 -1.24
N LEU A 40 -1.46 4.60 -1.15
CA LEU A 40 -2.43 4.92 -2.19
C LEU A 40 -3.62 5.69 -1.62
N PRO A 41 -4.14 6.71 -2.34
CA PRO A 41 -5.43 7.29 -2.02
C PRO A 41 -6.53 6.23 -2.20
N LEU A 42 -7.51 6.24 -1.29
CA LEU A 42 -8.67 5.35 -1.31
C LEU A 42 -9.84 5.93 -2.10
#